data_AF-A0A415W1K6-F1
#
_entry.id   AF-A0A415W1K6-F1
#
_cell.length_a   1.000
_cell.length_b   1.000
_cell.length_c   1.000
_cell.angle_alpha   90.00
_cell.angle_beta   90.00
_cell.angle_gamma   90.00
#
_symmetry.space_group_name_H-M   'P 1'
#
loop_
_entity.id
_entity.type
_entity.pdbx_description
1 polymer ?
#
loop_
_entity_poly.entity_id
_entity_poly.type
_entity_poly.pdbx_seq_one_letter_code
_entity_poly.pdbx_strand_id
1 'polypeptide(L)'
;MLRTIEMYTNEYKDTTQKEIRKKKGQFFTPAEVSMRMAAVENKYPKNQWIRVLDPGAGNGILSFAVIDKLLRSGYKRLDITLIETDKEILPVLEYTITKIRQICESYHAECFIHYVDQNFILWESSYLYDIVICNPPYMKVRKDSVEATAMKTYVYGQPNLYGLFMAKAIELLCDNGQYIFITPRSWTSGKYFTKVRNFLQKELNIKEIDLFSSRDEVFQGEKVLQETMILYGEKGQIQNEKIKINILKDGTLDIGNSFWAAADQIKFKGSEQYLLLPENENDLKIIDIMSDMTDSFESSGYHFKTGPVVEFRNLEHIHAQTHI
;
A
#
# COMPACT_ATOMS: atom_id res chain seq x y z
N MET A 1 1.40 -23.87 3.35
CA MET A 1 2.64 -23.08 3.19
C MET A 1 2.48 -21.67 3.75
N LEU A 2 1.53 -20.85 3.26
CA LEU A 2 1.27 -19.50 3.80
C LEU A 2 1.06 -19.45 5.33
N ARG A 3 0.19 -20.29 5.89
CA ARG A 3 -0.02 -20.38 7.35
C ARG A 3 1.25 -20.72 8.15
N THR A 4 2.17 -21.48 7.54
CA THR A 4 3.44 -21.81 8.18
C THR A 4 4.41 -20.63 8.15
N ILE A 5 4.44 -19.86 7.05
CA ILE A 5 5.19 -18.60 6.98
C ILE A 5 4.66 -17.61 8.04
N GLU A 6 3.33 -17.52 8.18
CA GLU A 6 2.68 -16.70 9.20
C GLU A 6 3.02 -17.16 10.62
N MET A 7 3.05 -18.47 10.87
CA MET A 7 3.49 -19.03 12.16
C MET A 7 4.92 -18.61 12.53
N TYR A 8 5.90 -18.78 11.62
CA TYR A 8 7.28 -18.32 11.84
C TYR A 8 7.37 -16.79 12.01
N THR A 9 6.51 -16.05 11.32
CA THR A 9 6.42 -14.60 11.50
C THR A 9 5.91 -14.25 12.90
N ASN A 10 4.97 -15.01 13.44
CA ASN A 10 4.46 -14.80 14.80
C ASN A 10 5.52 -15.14 15.86
N GLU A 11 6.28 -16.22 15.68
CA GLU A 11 7.44 -16.53 16.54
C GLU A 11 8.49 -15.40 16.56
N TYR A 12 8.75 -14.78 15.39
CA TYR A 12 9.57 -13.58 15.30
C TYR A 12 8.94 -12.37 16.02
N LYS A 13 7.62 -12.17 15.89
CA LYS A 13 6.89 -11.09 16.57
C LYS A 13 6.96 -11.22 18.10
N ASP A 14 7.02 -12.44 18.63
CA ASP A 14 7.10 -12.72 20.06
C ASP A 14 8.51 -12.48 20.63
N THR A 15 9.54 -12.66 19.82
CA THR A 15 10.95 -12.46 20.22
C THR A 15 11.42 -11.01 20.08
N THR A 16 10.71 -10.19 19.29
CA THR A 16 11.05 -8.77 19.07
C THR A 16 10.03 -7.86 19.76
N GLN A 17 10.44 -6.78 20.43
CA GLN A 17 9.47 -5.87 21.06
C GLN A 17 8.69 -5.05 20.02
N LYS A 18 7.37 -4.86 20.25
CA LYS A 18 6.48 -4.09 19.36
C LYS A 18 6.97 -2.66 19.08
N GLU A 19 7.59 -2.01 20.06
CA GLU A 19 8.16 -0.66 19.92
C GLU A 19 9.36 -0.62 18.95
N ILE A 20 10.16 -1.68 18.87
CA ILE A 20 11.28 -1.79 17.94
C ILE A 20 10.74 -1.92 16.50
N ARG A 21 9.74 -2.78 16.28
CA ARG A 21 9.07 -2.93 14.97
C ARG A 21 8.41 -1.63 14.51
N LYS A 22 7.76 -0.90 15.42
CA LYS A 22 7.11 0.38 15.13
C LYS A 22 8.13 1.45 14.72
N LYS A 23 9.32 1.48 15.33
CA LYS A 23 10.42 2.39 14.93
C LYS A 23 10.93 2.09 13.52
N LYS A 24 10.90 0.82 13.09
CA LYS A 24 11.25 0.38 11.74
C LYS A 24 10.11 0.56 10.72
N GLY A 25 8.91 0.94 11.17
CA GLY A 25 7.71 0.99 10.31
C GLY A 25 7.28 -0.37 9.77
N GLN A 26 7.65 -1.47 10.45
CA GLN A 26 7.42 -2.84 10.01
C GLN A 26 6.04 -3.34 10.47
N PHE A 27 5.19 -3.65 9.51
CA PHE A 27 3.86 -4.21 9.69
C PHE A 27 3.73 -5.46 8.83
N PHE A 28 3.33 -6.59 9.44
CA PHE A 28 3.32 -7.87 8.73
C PHE A 28 1.93 -8.15 8.19
N THR A 29 1.85 -8.41 6.89
CA THR A 29 0.60 -8.73 6.22
C THR A 29 0.10 -10.12 6.65
N PRO A 30 -1.14 -10.24 7.17
CA PRO A 30 -1.75 -11.53 7.46
C PRO A 30 -1.88 -12.41 6.21
N ALA A 31 -1.90 -13.73 6.38
CA ALA A 31 -1.99 -14.67 5.26
C ALA A 31 -3.23 -14.42 4.38
N GLU A 32 -4.38 -14.12 4.98
CA GLU A 32 -5.62 -13.85 4.25
C GLU A 32 -5.52 -12.59 3.38
N VAL A 33 -4.91 -11.52 3.91
CA VAL A 33 -4.66 -10.29 3.17
C VAL A 33 -3.67 -10.54 2.03
N SER A 34 -2.63 -11.35 2.26
CA SER A 34 -1.66 -11.70 1.21
C SER A 34 -2.32 -12.46 0.05
N MET A 35 -3.27 -13.37 0.33
CA MET A 35 -4.02 -14.09 -0.70
C MET A 35 -4.94 -13.16 -1.48
N ARG A 36 -5.57 -12.18 -0.80
CA ARG A 36 -6.39 -11.15 -1.44
C ARG A 36 -5.56 -10.25 -2.36
N MET A 37 -4.40 -9.78 -1.89
CA MET A 37 -3.46 -8.99 -2.68
C MET A 37 -2.90 -9.76 -3.88
N ALA A 38 -2.73 -11.07 -3.78
CA ALA A 38 -2.21 -11.90 -4.87
C ALA A 38 -3.20 -12.09 -6.03
N ALA A 39 -4.31 -11.34 -6.09
CA ALA A 39 -5.29 -11.36 -7.18
C ALA A 39 -4.78 -10.72 -8.50
N VAL A 40 -3.58 -11.09 -8.94
CA VAL A 40 -3.00 -10.67 -10.22
C VAL A 40 -3.81 -11.21 -11.41
N GLU A 41 -4.03 -10.36 -12.40
CA GLU A 41 -4.71 -10.70 -13.64
C GLU A 41 -3.86 -11.62 -14.51
N ASN A 42 -4.54 -12.58 -15.12
CA ASN A 42 -3.92 -13.56 -15.99
C ASN A 42 -3.86 -13.06 -17.45
N LYS A 43 -3.02 -12.06 -17.72
CA LYS A 43 -2.98 -11.38 -19.02
C LYS A 43 -1.70 -11.56 -19.84
N TYR A 44 -0.62 -12.07 -19.23
CA TYR A 44 0.66 -12.23 -19.93
C TYR A 44 0.71 -13.54 -20.72
N PRO A 45 1.51 -13.61 -21.81
CA PRO A 45 1.79 -14.87 -22.50
C PRO A 45 2.41 -15.91 -21.57
N LYS A 46 1.94 -17.16 -21.65
CA LYS A 46 2.34 -18.25 -20.72
C LYS A 46 3.81 -18.64 -20.76
N ASN A 47 4.44 -18.45 -21.91
CA ASN A 47 5.84 -18.81 -22.12
C ASN A 47 6.81 -17.63 -21.85
N GLN A 48 6.29 -16.46 -21.49
CA GLN A 48 7.10 -15.29 -21.15
C GLN A 48 7.72 -15.45 -19.76
N TRP A 49 8.90 -14.87 -19.55
CA TRP A 49 9.39 -14.57 -18.21
C TRP A 49 8.51 -13.50 -17.56
N ILE A 50 8.02 -13.78 -16.36
CA ILE A 50 7.31 -12.82 -15.53
C ILE A 50 8.25 -12.32 -14.45
N ARG A 51 8.60 -11.04 -14.52
CA ARG A 51 9.41 -10.36 -13.51
C ARG A 51 8.55 -9.81 -12.39
N VAL A 52 8.79 -10.27 -11.16
CA VAL A 52 8.05 -9.87 -9.96
C VAL A 52 8.98 -9.12 -9.01
N LEU A 53 8.58 -7.93 -8.57
CA LEU A 53 9.28 -7.13 -7.56
C LEU A 53 8.45 -7.04 -6.27
N ASP A 54 9.09 -7.41 -5.16
CA ASP A 54 8.63 -7.13 -3.80
C ASP A 54 9.66 -6.21 -3.11
N PRO A 55 9.47 -4.88 -3.18
CA PRO A 55 10.51 -3.91 -2.82
C PRO A 55 10.65 -3.69 -1.30
N GLY A 56 9.79 -4.30 -0.50
CA GLY A 56 9.84 -4.30 0.96
C GLY A 56 9.37 -5.65 1.47
N ALA A 57 10.14 -6.69 1.19
CA ALA A 57 9.69 -8.07 1.23
C ALA A 57 9.32 -8.55 2.63
N GLY A 58 9.92 -8.02 3.70
CA GLY A 58 9.68 -8.46 5.05
C GLY A 58 9.96 -9.95 5.20
N ASN A 59 8.91 -10.72 5.51
CA ASN A 59 8.96 -12.18 5.61
C ASN A 59 8.75 -12.91 4.26
N GLY A 60 8.51 -12.17 3.17
CA GLY A 60 8.28 -12.70 1.82
C GLY A 60 6.87 -13.26 1.58
N ILE A 61 5.91 -13.06 2.49
CA ILE A 61 4.57 -13.67 2.37
C ILE A 61 3.80 -13.20 1.12
N LEU A 62 3.95 -11.92 0.76
CA LEU A 62 3.35 -11.34 -0.45
C LEU A 62 3.95 -11.93 -1.72
N SER A 63 5.28 -11.99 -1.78
CA SER A 63 6.01 -12.71 -2.82
C SER A 63 5.51 -14.14 -2.96
N PHE A 64 5.43 -14.93 -1.88
CA PHE A 64 4.93 -16.31 -1.96
C PHE A 64 3.51 -16.38 -2.53
N ALA A 65 2.60 -15.50 -2.07
CA ALA A 65 1.21 -15.52 -2.49
C ALA A 65 1.05 -15.23 -4.00
N VAL A 66 1.74 -14.22 -4.53
CA VAL A 66 1.74 -13.90 -5.98
C VAL A 66 2.34 -15.03 -6.80
N ILE A 67 3.44 -15.62 -6.33
CA ILE A 67 4.11 -16.71 -7.05
C ILE A 67 3.23 -17.97 -7.09
N ASP A 68 2.60 -18.36 -5.98
CA ASP A 68 1.63 -19.47 -5.96
C ASP A 68 0.47 -19.20 -6.94
N LYS A 69 -0.06 -17.97 -6.97
CA LYS A 69 -1.11 -17.58 -7.94
C LYS A 69 -0.63 -17.72 -9.39
N LEU A 70 0.57 -17.23 -9.72
CA LEU A 70 1.11 -17.28 -11.08
C LEU A 70 1.32 -18.73 -11.53
N LEU A 71 1.90 -19.57 -10.68
CA LEU A 71 2.12 -20.98 -10.96
C LEU A 71 0.80 -21.74 -11.19
N ARG A 72 -0.20 -21.51 -10.32
CA ARG A 72 -1.57 -22.05 -10.49
C ARG A 72 -2.25 -21.57 -11.77
N SER A 73 -1.93 -20.36 -12.20
CA SER A 73 -2.43 -19.80 -13.45
C SER A 73 -1.67 -20.34 -14.67
N GLY A 74 -0.64 -21.17 -14.50
CA GLY A 74 0.09 -21.83 -15.58
C GLY A 74 1.33 -21.06 -16.08
N TYR A 75 1.78 -20.02 -15.40
CA TYR A 75 3.08 -19.41 -15.68
C TYR A 75 4.21 -20.33 -15.21
N LYS A 76 5.25 -20.49 -16.02
CA LYS A 76 6.34 -21.46 -15.75
C LYS A 76 7.74 -20.83 -15.75
N ARG A 77 7.86 -19.53 -15.95
CA ARG A 77 9.16 -18.82 -16.03
C ARG A 77 9.08 -17.55 -15.21
N LEU A 78 9.70 -17.56 -14.04
CA LEU A 78 9.55 -16.52 -13.02
C LEU A 78 10.90 -15.95 -12.62
N ASP A 79 11.03 -14.63 -12.64
CA ASP A 79 12.22 -13.89 -12.22
C ASP A 79 11.81 -12.96 -11.08
N ILE A 80 12.26 -13.26 -9.87
CA ILE A 80 11.70 -12.73 -8.62
C ILE A 80 12.77 -11.92 -7.91
N THR A 81 12.49 -10.64 -7.66
CA THR A 81 13.36 -9.77 -6.85
C THR A 81 12.68 -9.45 -5.52
N LEU A 82 13.33 -9.80 -4.42
CA LEU A 82 12.90 -9.49 -3.05
C LEU A 82 13.94 -8.57 -2.40
N ILE A 83 13.50 -7.41 -1.90
CA ILE A 83 14.36 -6.42 -1.27
C ILE A 83 14.00 -6.31 0.20
N GLU A 84 14.96 -6.54 1.09
CA GLU A 84 14.80 -6.42 2.54
C GLU A 84 16.12 -6.03 3.19
N THR A 85 16.07 -5.12 4.17
CA THR A 85 17.26 -4.58 4.86
C THR A 85 17.30 -4.95 6.34
N ASP A 86 16.19 -5.43 6.90
CA ASP A 86 16.08 -5.82 8.29
C ASP A 86 16.66 -7.21 8.50
N LYS A 87 17.89 -7.25 9.03
CA LYS A 87 18.60 -8.49 9.34
C LYS A 87 17.84 -9.41 10.30
N GLU A 88 16.95 -8.87 11.13
CA GLU A 88 16.20 -9.66 12.10
C GLU A 88 15.10 -10.51 11.45
N ILE A 89 14.52 -10.07 10.31
CA ILE A 89 13.48 -10.85 9.61
C ILE A 89 14.05 -11.84 8.58
N LEU A 90 15.32 -11.71 8.22
CA LEU A 90 15.96 -12.52 7.20
C LEU A 90 15.82 -14.04 7.38
N PRO A 91 15.91 -14.62 8.59
CA PRO A 91 15.69 -16.06 8.76
C PRO A 91 14.30 -16.52 8.28
N VAL A 92 13.27 -15.69 8.50
CA VAL A 92 11.90 -15.97 8.03
C VAL A 92 11.81 -15.79 6.51
N LEU A 93 12.46 -14.75 5.97
CA LEU A 93 12.52 -14.53 4.52
C LEU A 93 13.23 -15.68 3.79
N GLU A 94 14.36 -16.17 4.31
CA GLU A 94 15.11 -17.32 3.77
C GLU A 94 14.27 -18.60 3.76
N TYR A 95 13.50 -18.82 4.83
CA TYR A 95 12.52 -19.90 4.88
C TYR A 95 11.47 -19.75 3.77
N THR A 96 10.92 -18.55 3.58
CA THR A 96 9.94 -18.28 2.52
C THR A 96 10.53 -18.47 1.12
N ILE A 97 11.76 -17.99 0.88
CA ILE A 97 12.48 -18.21 -0.38
C ILE A 97 12.64 -19.71 -0.66
N THR A 98 12.96 -20.51 0.37
CA THR A 98 13.01 -21.97 0.24
C THR A 98 11.66 -22.56 -0.16
N LYS A 99 10.54 -22.05 0.38
CA LYS A 99 9.19 -22.46 -0.03
C LYS A 99 8.83 -22.04 -1.44
N ILE A 100 9.28 -20.86 -1.88
CA ILE A 100 9.12 -20.41 -3.27
C ILE A 100 9.86 -21.36 -4.23
N ARG A 101 11.09 -21.76 -3.91
CA ARG A 101 11.84 -22.75 -4.72
C ARG A 101 11.11 -24.08 -4.80
N GLN A 102 10.69 -24.62 -3.66
CA GLN A 102 9.96 -25.90 -3.58
C GLN A 102 8.67 -25.89 -4.41
N ILE A 103 7.90 -24.80 -4.36
CA ILE A 103 6.67 -24.74 -5.14
C ILE A 103 6.96 -24.56 -6.63
N CYS A 104 7.97 -23.78 -7.03
CA CYS A 104 8.38 -23.69 -8.44
C CYS A 104 8.80 -25.05 -9.00
N GLU A 105 9.60 -25.82 -8.24
CA GLU A 105 10.00 -27.19 -8.61
C GLU A 105 8.81 -28.12 -8.79
N SER A 106 7.85 -28.11 -7.84
CA SER A 106 6.65 -28.96 -7.94
C SER A 106 5.74 -28.63 -9.13
N TYR A 107 5.81 -27.40 -9.62
CA TYR A 107 5.13 -26.97 -10.85
C TYR A 107 6.01 -27.11 -12.10
N HIS A 108 7.23 -27.64 -12.01
CA HIS A 108 8.20 -27.68 -13.11
C HIS A 108 8.44 -26.31 -13.75
N ALA A 109 8.53 -25.25 -12.93
CA ALA A 109 8.79 -23.90 -13.38
C ALA A 109 10.29 -23.56 -13.29
N GLU A 110 10.80 -22.86 -14.30
CA GLU A 110 12.08 -22.17 -14.23
C GLU A 110 11.93 -20.93 -13.34
N CYS A 111 12.79 -20.79 -12.33
CA CYS A 111 12.68 -19.72 -11.34
C CYS A 111 14.06 -19.15 -10.97
N PHE A 112 14.22 -17.83 -11.14
CA PHE A 112 15.33 -17.07 -10.60
C PHE A 112 14.84 -16.24 -9.41
N ILE A 113 15.62 -16.26 -8.32
CA ILE A 113 15.30 -15.51 -7.11
C ILE A 113 16.51 -14.66 -6.75
N HIS A 114 16.30 -13.35 -6.75
CA HIS A 114 17.26 -12.32 -6.39
C HIS A 114 16.88 -11.73 -5.04
N TYR A 115 17.73 -11.93 -4.04
CA TYR A 115 17.64 -11.25 -2.75
C TYR A 115 18.58 -10.04 -2.75
N VAL A 116 18.08 -8.88 -2.34
CA VAL A 116 18.83 -7.63 -2.30
C VAL A 116 18.77 -7.02 -0.90
N ASP A 117 19.92 -6.99 -0.22
CA ASP A 117 20.13 -6.30 1.07
C ASP A 117 20.56 -4.84 0.85
N GLN A 118 19.66 -4.02 0.30
CA GLN A 118 19.93 -2.59 0.04
C GLN A 118 18.67 -1.76 0.30
N ASN A 119 18.87 -0.48 0.66
CA ASN A 119 17.78 0.48 0.78
C ASN A 119 17.09 0.65 -0.58
N PHE A 120 15.85 0.20 -0.70
CA PHE A 120 15.09 0.24 -1.96
C PHE A 120 15.09 1.64 -2.60
N ILE A 121 14.91 2.70 -1.81
CA ILE A 121 14.87 4.08 -2.33
C ILE A 121 16.18 4.47 -3.01
N LEU A 122 17.31 3.89 -2.62
CA LEU A 122 18.63 4.16 -3.19
C LEU A 122 19.08 3.08 -4.19
N TRP A 123 18.40 1.94 -4.22
CA TRP A 123 18.75 0.81 -5.06
C TRP A 123 18.32 1.02 -6.52
N GLU A 124 19.24 0.84 -7.45
CA GLU A 124 18.97 1.00 -8.89
C GLU A 124 18.86 -0.37 -9.57
N SER A 125 17.83 -0.52 -10.39
CA SER A 125 17.60 -1.72 -11.21
C SER A 125 17.97 -1.45 -12.66
N SER A 126 18.57 -2.43 -13.34
CA SER A 126 18.70 -2.42 -14.80
C SER A 126 17.48 -3.02 -15.52
N TYR A 127 16.50 -3.51 -14.78
CA TYR A 127 15.29 -4.15 -15.30
C TYR A 127 14.03 -3.43 -14.85
N LEU A 128 13.03 -3.43 -15.73
CA LEU A 128 11.64 -3.15 -15.39
C LEU A 128 10.91 -4.45 -15.07
N TYR A 129 9.87 -4.34 -14.25
CA TYR A 129 9.10 -5.47 -13.72
C TYR A 129 7.72 -5.57 -14.35
N ASP A 130 7.20 -6.78 -14.49
CA ASP A 130 5.84 -7.01 -14.98
C ASP A 130 4.81 -6.85 -13.86
N ILE A 131 5.19 -7.22 -12.63
CA ILE A 131 4.35 -7.17 -11.44
C ILE A 131 5.13 -6.57 -10.27
N VAL A 132 4.53 -5.60 -9.61
CA VAL A 132 4.97 -5.10 -8.30
C VAL A 132 3.91 -5.48 -7.27
N ILE A 133 4.32 -6.10 -6.17
CA ILE A 133 3.47 -6.29 -4.99
C ILE A 133 4.19 -5.73 -3.77
N CYS A 134 3.55 -4.90 -2.96
CA CYS A 134 4.22 -4.30 -1.82
C CYS A 134 3.28 -3.94 -0.66
N ASN A 135 3.72 -4.28 0.55
CA ASN A 135 3.34 -3.61 1.79
C ASN A 135 4.52 -2.73 2.26
N PRO A 136 4.62 -1.48 1.79
CA PRO A 136 5.76 -0.63 2.07
C PRO A 136 5.87 -0.26 3.56
N PRO A 137 7.04 0.16 4.07
CA PRO A 137 7.20 0.57 5.47
C PRO A 137 6.46 1.87 5.78
N TYR A 138 5.67 1.89 6.86
CA TYR A 138 4.84 3.05 7.23
C TYR A 138 5.55 3.92 8.27
N MET A 139 6.39 4.85 7.80
CA MET A 139 7.09 5.78 8.69
C MET A 139 7.34 7.14 8.06
N LYS A 140 7.23 8.20 8.87
CA LYS A 140 7.66 9.54 8.46
C LYS A 140 9.19 9.57 8.43
N VAL A 141 9.75 10.15 7.37
CA VAL A 141 11.20 10.35 7.24
C VAL A 141 11.50 11.84 7.22
N ARG A 142 12.66 12.24 7.75
CA ARG A 142 13.08 13.65 7.76
C ARG A 142 13.23 14.16 6.32
N LYS A 143 12.98 15.45 6.10
CA LYS A 143 13.08 16.06 4.76
C LYS A 143 14.49 16.01 4.18
N ASP A 144 15.50 15.94 5.04
CA ASP A 144 16.91 15.87 4.72
C ASP A 144 17.47 14.44 4.86
N SER A 145 16.62 13.42 4.97
CA SER A 145 17.08 12.03 4.89
C SER A 145 17.61 11.73 3.49
N VAL A 146 18.42 10.68 3.37
CA VAL A 146 18.97 10.24 2.08
C VAL A 146 17.86 9.85 1.11
N GLU A 147 16.79 9.21 1.61
CA GLU A 147 15.61 8.82 0.83
C GLU A 147 14.85 10.04 0.31
N ALA A 148 14.58 11.02 1.17
CA ALA A 148 13.88 12.23 0.79
C ALA A 148 14.69 13.08 -0.19
N THR A 149 16.01 13.06 -0.07
CA THR A 149 16.93 13.77 -0.97
C THR A 149 16.98 13.10 -2.34
N ALA A 150 17.09 11.77 -2.39
CA ALA A 150 17.09 11.00 -3.63
C ALA A 150 15.76 11.16 -4.40
N MET A 151 14.63 11.25 -3.68
CA MET A 151 13.28 11.31 -4.25
C MET A 151 12.64 12.71 -4.16
N LYS A 152 13.47 13.78 -4.19
CA LYS A 152 13.04 15.17 -3.91
C LYS A 152 11.89 15.68 -4.79
N THR A 153 11.76 15.16 -6.01
CA THR A 153 10.66 15.45 -6.94
C THR A 153 9.30 15.06 -6.38
N TYR A 154 9.23 14.02 -5.54
CA TYR A 154 8.01 13.49 -4.92
C TYR A 154 7.73 14.08 -3.54
N VAL A 155 8.68 14.82 -2.95
CA VAL A 155 8.60 15.30 -1.56
C VAL A 155 7.97 16.69 -1.48
N TYR A 156 6.87 16.80 -0.73
CA TYR A 156 6.26 18.05 -0.29
C TYR A 156 6.06 18.05 1.23
N GLY A 157 6.63 19.03 1.95
CA GLY A 157 6.51 19.06 3.41
C GLY A 157 7.22 17.85 4.05
N GLN A 158 6.58 17.17 5.00
CA GLN A 158 7.15 16.03 5.71
C GLN A 158 6.87 14.72 4.96
N PRO A 159 7.86 14.09 4.30
CA PRO A 159 7.62 12.88 3.53
C PRO A 159 7.30 11.66 4.42
N ASN A 160 6.57 10.73 3.83
CA ASN A 160 6.36 9.39 4.37
C ASN A 160 7.00 8.37 3.44
N LEU A 161 7.74 7.42 4.02
CA LEU A 161 8.52 6.45 3.27
C LEU A 161 7.66 5.61 2.32
N TYR A 162 6.45 5.24 2.74
CA TYR A 162 5.59 4.41 1.90
C TYR A 162 5.20 5.10 0.58
N GLY A 163 5.04 6.43 0.59
CA GLY A 163 4.78 7.19 -0.63
C GLY A 163 5.96 7.16 -1.59
N LEU A 164 7.19 7.28 -1.06
CA LEU A 164 8.41 7.18 -1.86
C LEU A 164 8.60 5.76 -2.42
N PHE A 165 8.26 4.73 -1.65
CA PHE A 165 8.25 3.33 -2.10
C PHE A 165 7.28 3.14 -3.26
N MET A 166 6.03 3.62 -3.14
CA MET A 166 5.06 3.53 -4.24
C MET A 166 5.59 4.23 -5.50
N ALA A 167 6.15 5.44 -5.36
CA ALA A 167 6.68 6.18 -6.50
C ALA A 167 7.79 5.41 -7.22
N LYS A 168 8.81 4.96 -6.48
CA LYS A 168 9.93 4.21 -7.05
C LYS A 168 9.50 2.87 -7.64
N ALA A 169 8.59 2.17 -6.99
CA ALA A 169 8.10 0.90 -7.51
C ALA A 169 7.35 1.06 -8.84
N ILE A 170 6.65 2.19 -9.04
CA ILE A 170 6.01 2.52 -10.31
C ILE A 170 7.01 3.00 -11.36
N GLU A 171 8.09 3.69 -10.99
CA GLU A 171 9.20 3.97 -11.91
C GLU A 171 9.81 2.68 -12.47
N LEU A 172 9.93 1.64 -11.64
CA LEU A 172 10.47 0.33 -12.00
C LEU A 172 9.46 -0.64 -12.63
N LEU A 173 8.19 -0.26 -12.73
CA LEU A 173 7.16 -1.08 -13.36
C LEU A 173 7.14 -0.82 -14.88
N CYS A 174 7.02 -1.87 -15.68
CA CYS A 174 6.75 -1.77 -17.12
C CYS A 174 5.45 -1.01 -17.37
N ASP A 175 5.34 -0.34 -18.52
CA ASP A 175 4.03 0.16 -18.97
C ASP A 175 3.06 -1.01 -19.14
N ASN A 176 1.83 -0.83 -18.65
CA ASN A 176 0.84 -1.89 -18.50
C ASN A 176 1.28 -3.03 -17.55
N GLY A 177 2.35 -2.87 -16.78
CA GLY A 177 2.69 -3.77 -15.67
C GLY A 177 1.66 -3.65 -14.55
N GLN A 178 1.45 -4.70 -13.77
CA GLN A 178 0.48 -4.73 -12.69
C GLN A 178 1.12 -4.26 -11.38
N TYR A 179 0.41 -3.44 -10.62
CA TYR A 179 0.79 -3.10 -9.26
C TYR A 179 -0.29 -3.53 -8.28
N ILE A 180 0.15 -3.97 -7.10
CA ILE A 180 -0.70 -4.24 -5.94
C ILE A 180 -0.05 -3.65 -4.71
N PHE A 181 -0.71 -2.68 -4.09
CA PHE A 181 -0.21 -1.99 -2.91
C PHE A 181 -1.20 -2.10 -1.76
N ILE A 182 -0.72 -2.41 -0.56
CA ILE A 182 -1.48 -2.14 0.68
C ILE A 182 -0.86 -0.94 1.37
N THR A 183 -1.63 0.13 1.53
CA THR A 183 -1.12 1.40 2.08
C THR A 183 -2.17 2.12 2.93
N PRO A 184 -1.76 3.02 3.83
CA PRO A 184 -2.69 3.92 4.51
C PRO A 184 -3.43 4.81 3.49
N ARG A 185 -4.70 5.11 3.74
CA ARG A 185 -5.53 6.01 2.90
C ARG A 185 -4.96 7.43 2.83
N SER A 186 -4.13 7.86 3.79
CA SER A 186 -3.64 9.23 3.92
C SER A 186 -2.97 9.84 2.68
N TRP A 187 -2.42 9.05 1.74
CA TRP A 187 -1.82 9.62 0.53
C TRP A 187 -2.85 10.20 -0.43
N THR A 188 -4.11 9.73 -0.38
CA THR A 188 -5.17 10.13 -1.31
C THR A 188 -5.65 11.56 -1.09
N SER A 189 -5.51 12.10 0.12
CA SER A 189 -5.96 13.45 0.51
C SER A 189 -4.95 14.26 1.34
N GLY A 190 -3.93 13.62 1.90
CA GLY A 190 -2.98 14.29 2.80
C GLY A 190 -2.13 15.35 2.09
N LYS A 191 -2.00 16.53 2.71
CA LYS A 191 -1.23 17.66 2.17
C LYS A 191 0.24 17.34 1.91
N TYR A 192 0.89 16.55 2.78
CA TYR A 192 2.29 16.14 2.57
C TYR A 192 2.48 15.14 1.42
N PHE A 193 1.40 14.56 0.92
CA PHE A 193 1.42 13.64 -0.21
C PHE A 193 1.15 14.31 -1.55
N THR A 194 0.91 15.63 -1.62
CA THR A 194 0.49 16.31 -2.86
C THR A 194 1.39 15.99 -4.05
N LYS A 195 2.72 16.12 -3.92
CA LYS A 195 3.64 15.85 -5.04
C LYS A 195 3.64 14.38 -5.48
N VAL A 196 3.73 13.45 -4.53
CA VAL A 196 3.72 12.02 -4.85
C VAL A 196 2.36 11.56 -5.37
N ARG A 197 1.25 12.07 -4.82
CA ARG A 197 -0.11 11.81 -5.29
C ARG A 197 -0.28 12.30 -6.72
N ASN A 198 0.23 13.49 -7.07
CA ASN A 198 0.16 13.99 -8.44
C ASN A 198 0.87 13.08 -9.44
N PHE A 199 2.02 12.52 -9.07
CA PHE A 199 2.71 11.52 -9.87
C PHE A 199 1.89 10.22 -9.97
N LEU A 200 1.51 9.64 -8.83
CA LEU A 200 0.77 8.39 -8.78
C LEU A 200 -0.57 8.47 -9.53
N GLN A 201 -1.38 9.52 -9.36
CA GLN A 201 -2.65 9.62 -10.06
C GLN A 201 -2.50 9.62 -11.58
N LYS A 202 -1.40 10.19 -12.10
CA LYS A 202 -1.09 10.22 -13.53
C LYS A 202 -0.59 8.89 -14.06
N GLU A 203 0.20 8.17 -13.28
CA GLU A 203 0.85 6.92 -13.73
C GLU A 203 0.04 5.66 -13.40
N LEU A 204 -0.98 5.77 -12.56
CA LEU A 204 -1.80 4.63 -12.13
C LEU A 204 -3.14 4.59 -12.86
N ASN A 205 -3.31 3.59 -13.73
CA ASN A 205 -4.63 3.14 -14.15
C ASN A 205 -5.21 2.23 -13.05
N ILE A 206 -5.99 2.84 -12.16
CA ILE A 206 -6.59 2.14 -11.02
C ILE A 206 -7.76 1.29 -11.52
N LYS A 207 -7.75 0.01 -11.19
CA LYS A 207 -8.84 -0.92 -11.56
C LYS A 207 -9.74 -1.23 -10.38
N GLU A 208 -9.15 -1.46 -9.22
CA GLU A 208 -9.87 -1.90 -8.03
C GLU A 208 -9.28 -1.27 -6.76
N ILE A 209 -10.15 -0.90 -5.83
CA ILE A 209 -9.81 -0.42 -4.49
C ILE A 209 -10.55 -1.30 -3.48
N ASP A 210 -9.82 -1.99 -2.61
CA ASP A 210 -10.38 -2.63 -1.43
C ASP A 210 -10.23 -1.68 -0.23
N LEU A 211 -11.36 -1.29 0.36
CA LEU A 211 -11.44 -0.52 1.60
C LEU A 211 -11.85 -1.45 2.74
N PHE A 212 -11.10 -1.46 3.82
CA PHE A 212 -11.50 -2.18 5.03
C PHE A 212 -12.58 -1.38 5.76
N SER A 213 -13.70 -2.01 6.16
CA SER A 213 -14.70 -1.35 7.00
C SER A 213 -14.06 -0.85 8.29
N SER A 214 -14.45 0.33 8.78
CA SER A 214 -13.98 0.77 10.11
C SER A 214 -15.00 0.36 11.17
N ARG A 215 -14.88 -0.83 11.79
CA ARG A 215 -15.50 -1.12 13.09
C ARG A 215 -14.58 -1.99 13.97
N ASP A 216 -14.61 -1.73 15.27
CA ASP A 216 -13.64 -2.13 16.30
C ASP A 216 -13.49 -3.63 16.59
N GLU A 217 -13.92 -4.54 15.72
CA GLU A 217 -13.98 -5.96 16.02
C GLU A 217 -13.31 -6.77 14.91
N VAL A 218 -12.05 -7.18 15.15
CA VAL A 218 -11.40 -8.47 14.80
C VAL A 218 -9.88 -8.31 14.65
N PHE A 219 -9.33 -7.11 14.37
CA PHE A 219 -7.88 -6.89 14.32
C PHE A 219 -7.27 -6.59 15.70
N GLN A 220 -7.35 -7.55 16.64
CA GLN A 220 -6.82 -7.40 18.02
C GLN A 220 -5.29 -7.23 18.13
N GLY A 221 -4.53 -7.20 17.03
CA GLY A 221 -3.06 -7.10 17.06
C GLY A 221 -2.46 -5.78 16.54
N GLU A 222 -3.05 -5.20 15.49
CA GLU A 222 -2.43 -4.14 14.68
C GLU A 222 -3.47 -3.09 14.24
N LYS A 223 -3.75 -2.11 15.11
CA LYS A 223 -4.63 -0.94 14.84
C LYS A 223 -4.34 -0.18 13.54
N VAL A 224 -3.21 -0.46 12.89
CA VAL A 224 -2.76 0.22 11.67
C VAL A 224 -3.59 -0.18 10.44
N LEU A 225 -4.17 -1.38 10.41
CA LEU A 225 -4.95 -1.84 9.25
C LEU A 225 -6.27 -1.09 9.06
N GLN A 226 -6.86 -0.52 10.11
CA GLN A 226 -8.16 0.15 10.08
C GLN A 226 -8.19 1.40 9.15
N GLU A 227 -7.03 1.99 8.84
CA GLU A 227 -6.91 3.11 7.89
C GLU A 227 -6.17 2.71 6.59
N THR A 228 -6.00 1.42 6.33
CA THR A 228 -5.35 0.95 5.08
C THR A 228 -6.37 0.71 3.97
N MET A 229 -5.84 0.53 2.76
CA MET A 229 -6.58 0.12 1.57
C MET A 229 -5.66 -0.73 0.71
N ILE A 230 -6.23 -1.62 -0.11
CA ILE A 230 -5.49 -2.32 -1.16
C ILE A 230 -5.84 -1.67 -2.50
N LEU A 231 -4.81 -1.30 -3.25
CA LEU A 231 -4.94 -0.71 -4.57
C LEU A 231 -4.44 -1.71 -5.61
N TYR A 232 -5.27 -1.98 -6.62
CA TYR A 232 -4.92 -2.83 -7.76
C TYR A 232 -5.04 -2.01 -9.04
N GLY A 233 -4.13 -2.27 -9.97
CA GLY A 233 -4.21 -1.68 -11.29
C GLY A 233 -2.98 -1.92 -12.12
N GLU A 234 -2.81 -1.05 -13.11
CA GLU A 234 -1.71 -1.12 -14.06
C GLU A 234 -1.03 0.23 -14.19
N LYS A 235 0.28 0.21 -14.45
CA LYS A 235 0.95 1.43 -14.86
C LYS A 235 0.42 1.87 -16.22
N GLY A 236 -0.03 3.11 -16.31
CA GLY A 236 -0.53 3.69 -17.54
C GLY A 236 -1.19 5.04 -17.30
N GLN A 237 -0.99 5.95 -18.26
CA GLN A 237 -1.54 7.31 -18.20
C GLN A 237 -3.01 7.40 -18.60
N ILE A 238 -3.58 6.31 -19.13
CA ILE A 238 -4.99 6.21 -19.50
C ILE A 238 -5.72 5.44 -18.40
N GLN A 239 -6.65 6.12 -17.76
CA GLN A 239 -7.51 5.55 -16.72
C GLN A 239 -8.75 4.90 -17.35
N ASN A 240 -9.08 3.69 -16.90
CA ASN A 240 -10.35 3.05 -17.24
C ASN A 240 -11.54 3.88 -16.73
N GLU A 241 -12.64 3.91 -17.48
CA GLU A 241 -13.83 4.73 -17.16
C GLU A 241 -14.41 4.47 -15.77
N LYS A 242 -14.27 3.24 -15.26
CA LYS A 242 -14.80 2.83 -13.96
C LYS A 242 -13.74 2.16 -13.11
N ILE A 243 -13.81 2.44 -11.82
CA ILE A 243 -13.00 1.82 -10.77
C ILE A 243 -13.94 0.99 -9.91
N LYS A 244 -13.59 -0.28 -9.68
CA LYS A 244 -14.33 -1.13 -8.75
C LYS A 244 -13.93 -0.80 -7.32
N ILE A 245 -14.90 -0.63 -6.44
CA ILE A 245 -14.68 -0.40 -5.02
C ILE A 245 -15.32 -1.54 -4.26
N ASN A 246 -14.54 -2.23 -3.43
CA ASN A 246 -15.06 -3.21 -2.48
C ASN A 246 -14.87 -2.70 -1.06
N ILE A 247 -15.90 -2.90 -0.24
CA ILE A 247 -15.85 -2.69 1.20
C ILE A 247 -15.71 -4.06 1.85
N LEU A 248 -14.53 -4.34 2.38
CA LEU A 248 -14.21 -5.59 3.04
C LEU A 248 -14.69 -5.54 4.49
N LYS A 249 -15.39 -6.59 4.91
CA LYS A 249 -15.79 -6.78 6.30
C LYS A 249 -14.55 -7.06 7.15
N ASP A 250 -14.56 -6.51 8.36
CA ASP A 250 -13.54 -6.79 9.36
C ASP A 250 -13.43 -8.28 9.65
N GLY A 251 -12.19 -8.77 9.75
CA GLY A 251 -11.88 -10.11 10.21
C GLY A 251 -12.02 -11.25 9.20
N THR A 252 -12.94 -11.18 8.24
CA THR A 252 -13.12 -12.25 7.23
C THR A 252 -12.61 -11.86 5.85
N LEU A 253 -12.37 -10.57 5.61
CA LEU A 253 -12.08 -10.01 4.28
C LEU A 253 -13.17 -10.30 3.23
N ASP A 254 -14.36 -10.70 3.67
CA ASP A 254 -15.51 -10.87 2.78
C ASP A 254 -15.95 -9.52 2.23
N ILE A 255 -16.37 -9.51 0.97
CA ILE A 255 -16.93 -8.31 0.35
C ILE A 255 -18.31 -8.07 0.98
N GLY A 256 -18.40 -7.04 1.84
CA GLY A 256 -19.66 -6.59 2.41
C GLY A 256 -20.47 -5.70 1.47
N ASN A 257 -19.78 -4.89 0.68
CA ASN A 257 -20.37 -4.09 -0.38
C ASN A 257 -19.40 -4.02 -1.58
N SER A 258 -19.93 -3.95 -2.79
CA SER A 258 -19.13 -3.77 -4.01
C SER A 258 -19.92 -2.95 -5.02
N PHE A 259 -19.31 -1.89 -5.55
CA PHE A 259 -19.92 -1.02 -6.54
C PHE A 259 -18.86 -0.46 -7.49
N TRP A 260 -19.32 0.13 -8.59
CA TRP A 260 -18.45 0.77 -9.58
C TRP A 260 -18.60 2.28 -9.47
N ALA A 261 -17.48 2.98 -9.28
CA ALA A 261 -17.42 4.43 -9.35
C ALA A 261 -16.89 4.86 -10.72
N ALA A 262 -17.44 5.93 -11.29
CA ALA A 262 -16.83 6.55 -12.46
C ALA A 262 -15.46 7.13 -12.06
N ALA A 263 -14.43 6.92 -12.88
CA ALA A 263 -13.08 7.26 -12.48
C ALA A 263 -12.88 8.78 -12.35
N ASP A 264 -13.49 9.56 -13.23
CA ASP A 264 -13.53 11.03 -13.17
C ASP A 264 -14.33 11.57 -11.99
N GLN A 265 -15.26 10.78 -11.45
CA GLN A 265 -16.01 11.09 -10.23
C GLN A 265 -15.15 10.98 -8.97
N ILE A 266 -14.05 10.23 -8.96
CA ILE A 266 -13.24 10.03 -7.75
C ILE A 266 -11.75 10.38 -7.90
N LYS A 267 -11.18 10.39 -9.11
CA LYS A 267 -9.79 10.78 -9.38
C LYS A 267 -9.68 12.27 -9.72
N PHE A 268 -8.45 12.79 -9.56
CA PHE A 268 -8.05 14.14 -9.95
C PHE A 268 -8.94 15.27 -9.39
N LYS A 269 -9.47 15.11 -8.17
CA LYS A 269 -10.42 16.07 -7.60
C LYS A 269 -9.75 17.29 -7.00
N GLY A 270 -10.21 18.48 -7.41
CA GLY A 270 -9.69 19.77 -6.95
C GLY A 270 -8.26 20.07 -7.41
N SER A 271 -7.77 21.26 -7.05
CA SER A 271 -6.41 21.72 -7.40
C SER A 271 -5.31 20.84 -6.82
N GLU A 272 -5.58 20.17 -5.70
CA GLU A 272 -4.68 19.26 -5.01
C GLU A 272 -4.74 17.81 -5.53
N GLN A 273 -5.54 17.56 -6.59
CA GLN A 273 -5.68 16.29 -7.28
C GLN A 273 -5.91 15.15 -6.27
N TYR A 274 -7.03 15.18 -5.56
CA TYR A 274 -7.41 14.15 -4.58
C TYR A 274 -7.93 12.88 -5.24
N LEU A 275 -7.76 11.76 -4.55
CA LEU A 275 -8.45 10.51 -4.84
C LEU A 275 -9.50 10.30 -3.74
N LEU A 276 -10.77 10.41 -4.09
CA LEU A 276 -11.87 10.22 -3.15
C LEU A 276 -12.13 8.73 -2.96
N LEU A 277 -12.50 8.34 -1.74
CA LEU A 277 -12.72 6.95 -1.34
C LEU A 277 -14.16 6.79 -0.82
N PRO A 278 -15.17 6.79 -1.71
CA PRO A 278 -16.56 6.56 -1.31
C PRO A 278 -16.70 5.14 -0.77
N GLU A 279 -17.55 4.94 0.24
CA GLU A 279 -17.79 3.63 0.85
C GLU A 279 -19.14 3.03 0.39
N ASN A 280 -19.99 3.83 -0.25
CA ASN A 280 -21.28 3.40 -0.76
C ASN A 280 -21.77 4.30 -1.92
N GLU A 281 -22.85 3.90 -2.59
CA GLU A 281 -23.43 4.66 -3.71
C GLU A 281 -24.04 6.02 -3.30
N ASN A 282 -24.42 6.21 -2.04
CA ASN A 282 -24.87 7.53 -1.59
C ASN A 282 -23.70 8.51 -1.45
N ASP A 283 -22.51 8.05 -1.06
CA ASP A 283 -21.31 8.88 -1.07
C ASP A 283 -20.99 9.39 -2.48
N LEU A 284 -21.19 8.56 -3.51
CA LEU A 284 -21.05 8.98 -4.91
C LEU A 284 -22.01 10.13 -5.26
N LYS A 285 -23.28 10.01 -4.87
CA LYS A 285 -24.27 11.09 -5.08
C LYS A 285 -23.86 12.37 -4.35
N ILE A 286 -23.33 12.25 -3.13
CA ILE A 286 -22.83 13.40 -2.37
C ILE A 286 -21.64 14.05 -3.09
N ILE A 287 -20.71 13.25 -3.62
CA ILE A 287 -19.56 13.76 -4.37
C ILE A 287 -20.00 14.58 -5.58
N ASP A 288 -21.03 14.14 -6.31
CA ASP A 288 -21.56 14.90 -7.45
C ASP A 288 -22.15 16.24 -7.00
N ILE A 289 -23.00 16.23 -5.98
CA ILE A 289 -23.60 17.45 -5.42
C ILE A 289 -22.54 18.42 -4.93
N MET A 290 -21.50 17.92 -4.24
CA MET A 290 -20.40 18.74 -3.73
C MET A 290 -19.49 19.27 -4.85
N SER A 291 -19.38 18.56 -5.97
CA SER A 291 -18.55 18.98 -7.11
C SER A 291 -19.11 20.22 -7.82
N ASP A 292 -20.42 20.45 -7.71
CA ASP A 292 -21.12 21.62 -8.27
C ASP A 292 -21.10 22.83 -7.32
N MET A 293 -20.66 22.67 -6.07
CA MET A 293 -20.59 23.77 -5.12
C MET A 293 -19.38 24.67 -5.41
N THR A 294 -19.65 25.95 -5.67
CA THR A 294 -18.61 26.97 -5.90
C THR A 294 -18.14 27.64 -4.62
N ASP A 295 -18.94 27.58 -3.56
CA ASP A 295 -18.61 28.20 -2.29
C ASP A 295 -17.64 27.33 -1.48
N SER A 296 -16.63 27.99 -0.92
CA SER A 296 -15.73 27.44 0.09
C SER A 296 -16.10 28.00 1.45
N PHE A 297 -15.59 27.38 2.52
CA PHE A 297 -15.67 27.98 3.85
C PHE A 297 -15.12 29.41 3.84
N GLU A 298 -13.99 29.64 3.17
CA GLU A 298 -13.38 30.97 3.07
C GLU A 298 -14.25 31.97 2.30
N SER A 299 -14.85 31.57 1.16
CA SER A 299 -15.77 32.47 0.42
C SER A 299 -17.05 32.76 1.18
N SER A 300 -17.44 31.85 2.08
CA SER A 300 -18.58 32.02 3.00
C SER A 300 -18.22 32.78 4.29
N GLY A 301 -17.00 33.32 4.40
CA GLY A 301 -16.54 34.09 5.56
C GLY A 301 -16.12 33.26 6.77
N TYR A 302 -16.03 31.94 6.63
CA TYR A 302 -15.53 31.04 7.67
C TYR A 302 -14.02 30.83 7.53
N HIS A 303 -13.30 31.00 8.63
CA HIS A 303 -11.87 30.70 8.70
C HIS A 303 -11.61 29.63 9.74
N PHE A 304 -10.89 28.57 9.35
CA PHE A 304 -10.42 27.57 10.30
C PHE A 304 -9.31 28.16 11.16
N LYS A 305 -9.55 28.27 12.46
CA LYS A 305 -8.54 28.65 13.45
C LYS A 305 -8.26 27.44 14.33
N THR A 306 -7.09 26.83 14.16
CA THR A 306 -6.58 25.92 15.20
C THR A 306 -6.31 26.78 16.43
N GLY A 307 -7.02 26.50 17.54
CA GLY A 307 -6.79 27.20 18.80
C GLY A 307 -5.31 27.13 19.21
N PRO A 308 -4.78 28.12 19.94
CA PRO A 308 -3.37 28.14 20.38
C PRO A 308 -3.03 26.94 21.29
N VAL A 309 -4.04 26.30 21.86
CA VAL A 309 -3.91 25.15 22.74
C VAL A 309 -4.49 23.93 22.06
N VAL A 310 -3.68 22.87 21.98
CA VAL A 310 -4.14 21.53 21.63
C VAL A 310 -4.42 20.81 22.95
N GLU A 311 -5.69 20.82 23.38
CA GLU A 311 -6.12 20.42 24.73
C GLU A 311 -5.62 19.01 25.12
N PHE A 312 -5.71 18.04 24.21
CA PHE A 312 -5.25 16.67 24.48
C PHE A 312 -3.72 16.51 24.59
N ARG A 313 -2.94 17.51 24.15
CA ARG A 313 -1.47 17.53 24.34
C ARG A 313 -1.04 18.27 25.59
N ASN A 314 -1.97 18.96 26.25
CA ASN A 314 -1.72 19.80 27.42
C ASN A 314 -2.68 19.42 28.56
N LEU A 315 -3.05 18.13 28.67
CA LEU A 315 -3.96 17.63 29.72
C LEU A 315 -3.50 18.05 31.12
N GLU A 316 -2.19 18.11 31.33
CA GLU A 316 -1.54 18.52 32.58
C GLU A 316 -1.80 20.00 32.96
N HIS A 317 -2.22 20.82 32.00
CA HIS A 317 -2.49 22.25 32.17
C HIS A 317 -3.99 22.59 32.18
N ILE A 318 -4.86 21.58 32.03
CA ILE A 318 -6.31 21.76 32.12
C ILE A 318 -6.72 21.66 33.58
N HIS A 319 -6.99 22.80 34.20
CA HIS A 319 -7.59 22.88 35.53
C HIS A 319 -8.99 23.47 35.42
N ALA A 320 -9.96 22.87 36.12
CA ALA A 320 -11.28 23.48 36.26
C ALA A 320 -11.13 24.80 37.03
N GLN A 321 -11.42 25.92 36.38
CA GLN A 321 -11.64 27.16 37.12
C GLN A 321 -12.96 27.02 37.87
N THR A 322 -12.89 26.70 39.16
CA THR A 322 -13.99 26.95 40.08
C THR A 322 -14.12 28.47 40.22
N HIS A 323 -15.04 29.06 39.46
CA HIS A 323 -15.52 30.39 39.78
C HIS A 323 -16.38 30.26 41.05
N ILE A 324 -15.74 30.66 42.16
CA ILE A 324 -16.21 30.92 43.53
C ILE A 324 -17.61 30.42 43.88
#